data_AF-A0A8T4CYM4-F1
#
_entry.id   AF-A0A8T4CYM4-F1
#
_cell.length_a   1.000
_cell.length_b   1.000
_cell.length_c   1.000
_cell.angle_alpha   90.00
_cell.angle_beta   90.00
_cell.angle_gamma   90.00
#
_symmetry.space_group_name_H-M   'P 1'
#
loop_
_entity.id
_entity.type
_entity.pdbx_description
1 polymer ?
#
loop_
_entity_poly.entity_id
_entity_poly.type
_entity_poly.pdbx_seq_one_letter_code
_entity_poly.pdbx_strand_id
1 'polypeptide(L)' 'MLKIYRRKLITGLMTLQVLFSVVFVLAFVNLLHNRPIIDVGMSATLINGIVIIFSVISMFNIVYELGKVK' A
#
# COMPACT_ATOMS: atom_id res chain seq x y z
N MET A 1 26.12 14.97 5.58
CA MET A 1 25.11 14.11 6.25
C MET A 1 23.73 14.11 5.58
N LEU A 2 23.14 15.26 5.23
CA LEU A 2 21.79 15.33 4.63
C LEU A 2 21.55 14.37 3.42
N LYS A 3 22.54 14.21 2.55
CA LYS A 3 22.45 13.31 1.38
C LYS A 3 22.24 11.83 1.77
N ILE A 4 22.80 11.39 2.89
CA ILE A 4 22.69 10.00 3.37
C ILE A 4 21.28 9.76 3.93
N TYR A 5 20.74 10.71 4.72
CA TYR A 5 19.37 10.65 5.22
C TYR A 5 18.35 10.68 4.08
N ARG A 6 18.56 11.52 3.07
CA ARG A 6 17.72 11.60 1.88
C ARG A 6 17.67 10.28 1.10
N ARG A 7 18.83 9.63 0.91
CA ARG A 7 18.90 8.33 0.23
C ARG A 7 18.21 7.21 1.04
N LYS A 8 18.37 7.20 2.37
CA LYS A 8 17.66 6.27 3.26
C LYS A 8 16.14 6.48 3.21
N LEU A 9 15.69 7.73 3.20
CA LEU A 9 14.27 8.09 3.10
C LEU A 9 13.66 7.61 1.77
N ILE A 10 14.32 7.89 0.64
CA ILE A 10 13.86 7.41 -0.69
C ILE A 10 13.76 5.89 -0.71
N THR A 11 14.76 5.20 -0.18
CA THR A 11 14.75 3.73 -0.15
C THR A 11 13.60 3.21 0.71
N GLY A 12 13.35 3.81 1.88
CA GLY A 12 12.22 3.45 2.74
C GLY A 12 10.86 3.68 2.07
N LEU A 13 10.67 4.82 1.41
CA LEU A 13 9.46 5.12 0.65
C LEU A 13 9.24 4.13 -0.51
N MET A 14 10.30 3.77 -1.24
CA MET A 14 10.22 2.75 -2.30
C MET A 14 9.84 1.37 -1.74
N THR A 15 10.41 0.96 -0.61
CA THR A 15 10.05 -0.30 0.04
C THR A 15 8.58 -0.31 0.48
N LEU A 16 8.09 0.80 1.04
CA LEU A 16 6.67 0.95 1.39
C LEU A 16 5.76 0.89 0.16
N GLN A 17 6.16 1.51 -0.95
CA GLN A 17 5.41 1.46 -2.22
C GLN A 17 5.23 0.02 -2.70
N VAL A 18 6.31 -0.78 -2.69
CA VAL A 18 6.27 -2.18 -3.09
C VAL A 18 5.37 -2.98 -2.14
N LEU A 19 5.47 -2.76 -0.83
CA LEU A 19 4.63 -3.42 0.17
C LEU A 19 3.14 -3.16 -0.07
N PHE A 20 2.74 -1.89 -0.24
CA PHE A 20 1.35 -1.54 -0.52
C PHE A 20 0.86 -2.06 -1.87
N SER A 21 1.74 -2.16 -2.88
CA SER A 21 1.40 -2.77 -4.17
C SER A 21 1.09 -4.26 -4.01
N VAL A 22 1.88 -4.99 -3.22
CA VAL A 22 1.62 -6.42 -2.93
C VAL A 22 0.31 -6.59 -2.17
N VAL A 23 0.07 -5.78 -1.13
CA VAL A 23 -1.18 -5.81 -0.36
C VAL A 23 -2.39 -5.54 -1.25
N PHE A 24 -2.29 -4.55 -2.15
CA PHE A 24 -3.34 -4.25 -3.12
C PHE A 24 -3.64 -5.44 -4.02
N VAL A 25 -2.62 -6.08 -4.61
CA VAL A 25 -2.80 -7.24 -5.49
C VAL A 25 -3.47 -8.39 -4.73
N LEU A 26 -3.01 -8.70 -3.52
CA LEU A 26 -3.60 -9.76 -2.70
C LEU A 26 -5.06 -9.45 -2.35
N ALA A 27 -5.37 -8.21 -1.96
CA ALA A 27 -6.74 -7.80 -1.64
C ALA A 27 -7.65 -7.85 -2.86
N PHE A 28 -7.15 -7.45 -4.02
CA PHE A 28 -7.88 -7.50 -5.29
C PHE A 28 -8.16 -8.95 -5.73
N VAL A 29 -7.16 -9.82 -5.69
CA VAL A 29 -7.33 -11.25 -5.99
C VAL A 29 -8.32 -11.91 -5.02
N ASN A 30 -8.22 -11.61 -3.72
CA ASN A 30 -9.12 -12.14 -2.71
C ASN A 30 -10.56 -11.63 -2.88
N LEU A 31 -10.73 -10.38 -3.32
CA LEU A 31 -12.05 -9.83 -3.68
C LEU A 31 -12.68 -10.62 -4.83
N LEU A 32 -11.92 -10.92 -5.89
CA LEU A 32 -12.39 -11.71 -7.03
C LEU A 32 -12.81 -13.14 -6.65
N HIS A 33 -12.11 -13.74 -5.68
CA HIS A 33 -12.43 -15.07 -5.17
C HIS A 33 -13.45 -15.05 -4.02
N ASN A 34 -13.97 -13.88 -3.65
CA ASN A 34 -14.91 -13.68 -2.54
C ASN A 34 -14.40 -14.23 -1.19
N ARG A 35 -13.08 -14.19 -0.97
CA ARG A 35 -12.42 -14.62 0.27
C ARG A 35 -11.93 -13.40 1.04
N PRO A 36 -12.12 -13.33 2.36
CA PRO A 36 -11.58 -12.22 3.15
C PRO A 36 -10.06 -12.33 3.25
N ILE A 37 -9.33 -11.21 3.08
CA ILE A 37 -7.88 -11.19 3.31
C ILE A 37 -7.51 -11.30 4.79
N ILE A 38 -8.39 -10.77 5.65
CA ILE A 38 -8.34 -10.87 7.11
C ILE A 38 -9.77 -11.17 7.53
N ASP A 39 -10.00 -12.22 8.33
CA ASP A 39 -11.33 -12.51 8.85
C ASP A 39 -11.57 -11.72 10.14
N VAL A 40 -12.49 -10.77 10.07
CA VAL A 40 -12.86 -9.86 11.18
C VAL A 40 -14.37 -9.82 11.39
N GLY A 41 -15.10 -10.84 10.91
CA GLY A 41 -16.57 -10.90 11.06
C GLY A 41 -17.34 -9.89 10.18
N MET A 42 -16.67 -9.28 9.20
CA MET A 42 -17.29 -8.44 8.17
C MET A 42 -17.37 -9.19 6.84
N SER A 43 -18.19 -8.72 5.90
CA SER A 43 -18.25 -9.34 4.57
C SER A 43 -16.90 -9.18 3.83
N ALA A 44 -16.48 -10.24 3.13
CA ALA A 44 -15.21 -10.27 2.39
C ALA A 44 -15.07 -9.10 1.40
N THR A 45 -16.19 -8.70 0.78
CA THR A 45 -16.25 -7.56 -0.14
C THR A 45 -15.88 -6.24 0.53
N LEU A 46 -16.40 -6.01 1.75
CA LEU A 46 -16.13 -4.79 2.53
C LEU A 46 -14.68 -4.72 2.98
N ILE A 47 -14.15 -5.82 3.52
CA ILE A 47 -12.79 -5.90 4.04
C ILE A 47 -11.79 -5.65 2.91
N ASN A 48 -11.90 -6.41 1.82
CA ASN A 48 -11.00 -6.27 0.68
C ASN A 48 -11.15 -4.90 0.02
N GLY A 49 -12.37 -4.37 -0.07
CA GLY A 49 -12.63 -3.03 -0.60
C GLY A 49 -11.93 -1.93 0.21
N ILE A 50 -12.02 -1.97 1.54
CA ILE A 50 -11.33 -1.02 2.43
C ILE A 50 -9.81 -1.12 2.25
N VAL A 51 -9.27 -2.35 2.23
CA VAL A 51 -7.82 -2.58 2.06
C VAL A 51 -7.33 -2.06 0.71
N ILE A 52 -8.10 -2.27 -0.37
CA ILE A 52 -7.81 -1.76 -1.71
C ILE A 52 -7.77 -0.23 -1.70
N ILE A 53 -8.82 0.42 -1.16
CA ILE A 53 -8.90 1.89 -1.09
C ILE A 53 -7.73 2.47 -0.29
N PHE A 54 -7.46 1.91 0.88
CA PHE A 54 -6.36 2.34 1.74
C PHE A 54 -5.01 2.19 1.03
N SER A 55 -4.77 1.04 0.40
CA SER A 55 -3.52 0.78 -0.34
C SER A 55 -3.32 1.77 -1.48
N VAL A 56 -4.37 2.11 -2.24
CA VAL A 56 -4.31 3.11 -3.33
C VAL A 56 -3.97 4.49 -2.78
N ILE A 57 -4.65 4.94 -1.71
CA ILE A 57 -4.38 6.25 -1.09
C ILE A 57 -2.94 6.31 -0.57
N SER A 58 -2.46 5.27 0.12
CA SER A 58 -1.07 5.20 0.60
C SER A 58 -0.06 5.25 -0.54
N MET A 59 -0.31 4.51 -1.63
CA MET A 59 0.56 4.53 -2.82
C MET A 59 0.63 5.94 -3.44
N PHE A 60 -0.49 6.65 -3.58
CA PHE A 60 -0.50 8.02 -4.07
C PHE A 60 0.30 8.97 -3.15
N ASN A 61 0.14 8.83 -1.82
CA ASN A 61 0.86 9.66 -0.87
C ASN A 61 2.38 9.42 -0.92
N ILE A 62 2.81 8.16 -1.06
CA ILE A 62 4.23 7.80 -1.17
C ILE A 62 4.83 8.37 -2.46
N VAL A 63 4.13 8.27 -3.59
CA VAL A 63 4.58 8.87 -4.87
C VAL A 63 4.69 10.39 -4.74
N TYR A 64 3.72 11.03 -4.09
CA TYR A 64 3.76 12.47 -3.81
C TYR A 64 4.96 12.87 -2.94
N GLU A 65 5.24 12.13 -1.86
CA GLU A 65 6.41 12.36 -1.02
C GLU A 65 7.73 12.12 -1.78
N LEU A 66 7.83 11.06 -2.57
CA LEU A 66 9.00 10.82 -3.43
C LEU A 66 9.24 11.97 -4.41
N GLY A 67 8.17 12.55 -4.95
CA GLY A 67 8.24 13.73 -5.81
C GLY A 67 8.78 14.97 -5.11
N LYS A 68 8.44 15.18 -3.83
CA LYS A 68 8.97 16.27 -2.99
C LYS A 68 10.41 16.04 -2.54
N VAL A 69 10.83 14.79 -2.41
CA VAL A 69 12.17 14.42 -1.94
C VAL A 69 13.19 14.39 -3.10
N LYS A 70 12.78 14.48 -4.37
CA LYS A 70 13.66 14.74 -5.53
C LYS A 70 14.26 16.15 -5.51
#